data_AF-A0A839E5N7-F1
#
_entry.id   AF-A0A839E5N7-F1
#
_cell.length_a   1.000
_cell.length_b   1.000
_cell.length_c   1.000
_cell.angle_alpha   90.00
_cell.angle_beta   90.00
_cell.angle_gamma   90.00
#
_symmetry.space_group_name_H-M   'P 1'
#
loop_
_entity.id
_entity.type
_entity.pdbx_description
1 polymer ?
#
loop_
_entity_poly.entity_id
_entity_poly.type
_entity_poly.pdbx_seq_one_letter_code
_entity_poly.pdbx_strand_id
1 'polypeptide(L)'
;MTLVDGRSGSGKTTWATALARRSGARLLSLDEVYPGWDGLEAAEAHVIAHVLVPFAEGRHGRYRTWDWARARPGEWRTVDSRLPLVVEGCGALSPASRSLADHGVWIELDDAARRERAVARDGESFAREWERWARQEEWHARLHDPRGCADEIVFGARPPELDSSSSEQR
;
A
#
# COMPACT_ATOMS: atom_id res chain seq x y z
N MET A 1 9.11 -3.31 -8.78
CA MET A 1 8.37 -2.97 -7.57
C MET A 1 7.28 -1.96 -7.90
N THR A 2 6.04 -2.28 -7.55
CA THR A 2 4.88 -1.40 -7.73
C THR A 2 4.33 -0.99 -6.37
N LEU A 3 4.08 0.30 -6.18
CA LEU A 3 3.44 0.86 -4.99
C LEU A 3 1.97 1.14 -5.30
N VAL A 4 1.07 0.74 -4.42
CA VAL A 4 -0.38 0.94 -4.57
C VAL A 4 -0.92 1.62 -3.33
N ASP A 5 -1.21 2.92 -3.45
CA ASP A 5 -1.78 3.72 -2.37
C ASP A 5 -3.23 4.12 -2.71
N GLY A 6 -3.94 4.60 -1.72
CA GLY A 6 -5.32 5.05 -1.77
C GLY A 6 -5.87 5.06 -0.36
N ARG A 7 -6.81 5.97 -0.09
CA ARG A 7 -7.40 6.11 1.24
C ARG A 7 -8.12 4.82 1.68
N SER A 8 -8.35 4.67 2.98
CA SER A 8 -9.13 3.57 3.53
C SER A 8 -10.50 3.48 2.85
N GLY A 9 -10.90 2.26 2.50
CA GLY A 9 -12.14 2.00 1.76
C GLY A 9 -12.07 2.18 0.23
N SER A 10 -10.95 2.64 -0.35
CA SER A 10 -10.83 2.88 -1.81
C SER A 10 -10.88 1.61 -2.67
N GLY A 11 -10.54 0.46 -2.10
CA GLY A 11 -10.44 -0.82 -2.81
C GLY A 11 -9.02 -1.19 -3.24
N LYS A 12 -7.99 -0.46 -2.80
CA LYS A 12 -6.58 -0.75 -3.10
C LYS A 12 -6.15 -2.18 -2.81
N THR A 13 -6.58 -2.77 -1.70
CA THR A 13 -6.23 -4.15 -1.33
C THR A 13 -6.75 -5.15 -2.39
N THR A 14 -7.98 -4.97 -2.88
CA THR A 14 -8.56 -5.81 -3.94
C THR A 14 -7.77 -5.68 -5.23
N TRP A 15 -7.47 -4.45 -5.64
CA TRP A 15 -6.73 -4.16 -6.86
C TRP A 15 -5.29 -4.70 -6.80
N ALA A 16 -4.56 -4.41 -5.72
CA ALA A 16 -3.19 -4.86 -5.50
C ALA A 16 -3.09 -6.39 -5.41
N THR A 17 -4.07 -7.04 -4.77
CA THR A 17 -4.17 -8.51 -4.74
C THR A 17 -4.34 -9.09 -6.15
N ALA A 18 -5.21 -8.49 -6.97
CA ALA A 18 -5.40 -8.92 -8.35
C ALA A 18 -4.13 -8.71 -9.18
N LEU A 19 -3.44 -7.57 -9.03
CA LEU A 19 -2.16 -7.32 -9.69
C LEU A 19 -1.10 -8.34 -9.28
N ALA A 20 -0.92 -8.58 -7.99
CA ALA A 20 0.08 -9.50 -7.47
C ALA A 20 -0.17 -10.94 -7.96
N ARG A 21 -1.43 -11.40 -7.94
CA ARG A 21 -1.80 -12.73 -8.46
C ARG A 21 -1.48 -12.89 -9.94
N ARG A 22 -1.79 -11.88 -10.77
CA ARG A 22 -1.56 -11.98 -12.23
C ARG A 22 -0.08 -11.87 -12.62
N SER A 23 0.69 -11.08 -11.87
CA SER A 23 2.12 -10.85 -12.14
C SER A 23 3.05 -11.86 -11.44
N GLY A 24 2.52 -12.71 -10.55
CA GLY A 24 3.34 -13.57 -9.70
C GLY A 24 4.12 -12.79 -8.64
N ALA A 25 3.77 -11.54 -8.38
CA ALA A 25 4.46 -10.70 -7.41
C ALA A 25 4.17 -11.12 -5.97
N ARG A 26 5.16 -10.93 -5.08
CA ARG A 26 4.93 -10.91 -3.64
C ARG A 26 4.10 -9.66 -3.30
N LEU A 27 2.99 -9.84 -2.57
CA LEU A 27 2.23 -8.75 -1.99
C LEU A 27 2.69 -8.48 -0.54
N LEU A 28 2.98 -7.22 -0.23
CA LEU A 28 3.21 -6.70 1.12
C LEU A 28 2.12 -5.68 1.43
N SER A 29 1.30 -5.97 2.44
CA SER A 29 0.28 -5.03 2.95
C SER A 29 0.84 -4.25 4.14
N LEU A 30 0.73 -2.92 4.12
CA LEU A 30 1.13 -2.08 5.25
C LEU A 30 0.25 -2.32 6.49
N ASP A 31 -0.94 -2.91 6.34
CA ASP A 31 -1.77 -3.36 7.48
C ASP A 31 -1.03 -4.37 8.37
N GLU A 32 -0.07 -5.13 7.81
CA GLU A 32 0.80 -6.01 8.60
C GLU A 32 1.89 -5.26 9.37
N VAL A 33 2.16 -3.99 9.04
CA VAL A 33 3.33 -3.22 9.49
C VAL A 33 2.97 -2.12 10.48
N TYR A 34 1.82 -1.46 10.34
CA TYR A 34 1.46 -0.30 11.18
C TYR A 34 1.58 -0.62 12.68
N PRO A 35 2.43 0.10 13.43
CA PRO A 35 2.54 -0.06 14.87
C PRO A 35 1.33 0.56 15.60
N GLY A 36 0.18 -0.08 15.45
CA GLY A 36 -1.09 0.38 16.00
C GLY A 36 -1.73 1.49 15.19
N TRP A 37 -2.76 2.09 15.77
CA TRP A 37 -3.61 3.07 15.08
C TRP A 37 -2.94 4.39 14.76
N ASP A 38 -1.81 4.76 15.39
CA ASP A 38 -1.01 5.95 15.06
C ASP A 38 0.20 5.61 14.17
N GLY A 39 0.16 4.44 13.51
CA GLY A 39 1.34 3.82 12.92
C GLY A 39 1.68 4.25 11.49
N LEU A 40 0.92 5.15 10.85
CA LEU A 40 1.05 5.39 9.41
C LEU A 40 2.46 5.84 9.01
N GLU A 41 2.95 6.95 9.57
CA GLU A 41 4.28 7.50 9.30
C GLU A 41 5.39 6.51 9.71
N ALA A 42 5.21 5.83 10.84
CA ALA A 42 6.17 4.84 11.32
C ALA A 42 6.29 3.63 10.39
N ALA A 43 5.18 3.16 9.81
CA ALA A 43 5.20 2.06 8.84
C ALA A 43 5.83 2.47 7.51
N GLU A 44 5.52 3.68 7.03
CA GLU A 44 6.16 4.23 5.82
C GLU A 44 7.69 4.25 6.00
N ALA A 45 8.17 4.90 7.06
CA ALA A 45 9.60 4.99 7.34
C ALA A 45 10.25 3.60 7.48
N HIS A 46 9.57 2.67 8.15
CA HIS A 46 10.04 1.30 8.33
C HIS A 46 10.16 0.56 7.00
N VAL A 47 9.14 0.64 6.14
CA VAL A 47 9.13 -0.05 4.85
C VAL A 47 10.12 0.57 3.87
N ILE A 48 10.27 1.89 3.84
CA ILE A 48 11.32 2.55 3.06
C ILE A 48 12.71 2.01 3.47
N ALA A 49 13.03 2.07 4.76
CA ALA A 49 14.37 1.73 5.25
C ALA A 49 14.71 0.24 5.13
N HIS A 50 13.73 -0.65 5.36
CA HIS A 50 14.00 -2.08 5.49
C HIS A 50 13.50 -2.93 4.32
N VAL A 51 12.63 -2.40 3.46
CA VAL A 51 12.14 -3.09 2.27
C VAL A 51 12.53 -2.35 1.01
N LEU A 52 12.07 -1.11 0.79
CA LEU A 52 12.19 -0.45 -0.50
C LEU A 52 13.65 -0.14 -0.87
N VAL A 53 14.43 0.43 0.05
CA VAL A 53 15.85 0.73 -0.20
C VAL A 53 16.66 -0.54 -0.49
N PRO A 54 16.63 -1.59 0.37
CA PRO A 54 17.31 -2.85 0.04
C PRO A 54 16.84 -3.47 -1.28
N PHE A 55 15.54 -3.45 -1.55
CA PHE A 55 14.96 -4.05 -2.74
C PHE A 55 15.40 -3.32 -4.03
N ALA A 56 15.44 -1.98 -4.01
CA ALA A 56 15.96 -1.17 -5.11
C ALA A 56 17.45 -1.42 -5.39
N GLU A 57 18.21 -1.84 -4.37
CA GLU A 57 19.61 -2.26 -4.49
C GLU A 57 19.77 -3.75 -4.87
N GLY A 58 18.68 -4.46 -5.17
CA GLY A 58 18.69 -5.89 -5.49
C GLY A 58 18.86 -6.83 -4.29
N ARG A 59 18.84 -6.31 -3.06
CA ARG A 59 18.99 -7.07 -1.81
C ARG A 59 17.64 -7.49 -1.25
N HIS A 60 17.62 -8.60 -0.52
CA HIS A 60 16.42 -9.02 0.21
C HIS A 60 15.98 -7.95 1.22
N GLY A 61 14.72 -7.56 1.16
CA GLY A 61 14.09 -6.71 2.16
C GLY A 61 13.63 -7.52 3.37
N ARG A 62 13.31 -6.84 4.46
CA ARG A 62 12.60 -7.44 5.60
C ARG A 62 11.73 -6.42 6.28
N TYR A 63 10.62 -6.83 6.86
CA TYR A 63 9.79 -5.96 7.69
C TYR A 63 9.40 -6.64 8.98
N ARG A 64 9.08 -5.84 10.00
CA ARG A 64 8.59 -6.34 11.28
C ARG A 64 7.08 -6.20 11.26
N THR A 65 6.37 -7.28 11.57
CA THR A 65 4.92 -7.24 11.64
C THR A 65 4.45 -6.53 12.91
N TRP A 66 3.16 -6.18 12.95
CA TRP A 66 2.47 -5.74 14.15
C TRP A 66 1.43 -6.77 14.61
N ASP A 67 1.49 -7.15 15.88
CA ASP A 67 0.44 -7.95 16.52
C ASP A 67 -0.66 -7.01 17.03
N TRP A 68 -1.68 -6.80 16.20
CA TRP A 68 -2.83 -5.95 16.51
C TRP A 68 -3.60 -6.41 17.76
N ALA A 69 -3.64 -7.72 18.04
CA ALA A 69 -4.36 -8.25 19.19
C ALA A 69 -3.65 -7.97 20.53
N ARG A 70 -2.30 -7.91 20.50
CA ARG A 70 -1.48 -7.63 21.69
C ARG A 70 -0.87 -6.24 21.72
N ALA A 71 -1.15 -5.42 20.71
CA ALA A 71 -0.60 -4.08 20.53
C ALA A 71 0.93 -4.03 20.71
N ARG A 72 1.66 -4.92 20.03
CA ARG A 72 3.13 -5.00 20.15
C ARG A 72 3.79 -5.42 18.83
N PRO A 73 5.11 -5.17 18.67
CA PRO A 73 5.85 -5.65 17.52
C PRO A 73 5.84 -7.19 17.44
N GLY A 74 5.55 -7.69 16.24
CA GLY A 74 5.56 -9.11 15.89
C GLY A 74 6.90 -9.58 15.34
N GLU A 75 6.81 -10.61 14.51
CA GLU A 75 7.93 -11.31 13.87
C GLU A 75 8.54 -10.51 12.71
N TRP A 76 9.78 -10.83 12.35
CA TRP A 76 10.39 -10.33 11.12
C TRP A 76 10.03 -11.25 9.95
N ARG A 77 9.65 -10.65 8.82
CA ARG A 77 9.37 -11.35 7.56
C ARG A 77 10.31 -10.87 6.47
N THR A 78 10.80 -11.80 5.66
CA THR A 78 11.70 -11.52 4.53
C THR A 78 10.91 -11.27 3.25
N VAL A 79 11.41 -10.35 2.43
CA VAL A 79 10.92 -10.06 1.08
C VAL A 79 12.02 -10.44 0.10
N ASP A 80 11.80 -11.51 -0.68
CA ASP A 80 12.78 -11.98 -1.65
C ASP A 80 12.85 -11.02 -2.86
N SER A 81 14.02 -10.40 -3.08
CA SER A 81 14.29 -9.52 -4.22
C SER A 81 14.31 -10.23 -5.57
N ARG A 82 14.28 -11.58 -5.60
CA ARG A 82 14.18 -12.36 -6.85
C ARG A 82 12.76 -12.42 -7.41
N LEU A 83 11.75 -11.99 -6.65
CA LEU A 83 10.36 -11.97 -7.07
C LEU A 83 9.91 -10.52 -7.28
N PRO A 84 9.03 -10.23 -8.25
CA PRO A 84 8.39 -8.92 -8.33
C PRO A 84 7.68 -8.59 -7.00
N LEU A 85 7.61 -7.31 -6.65
CA LEU A 85 7.02 -6.85 -5.39
C LEU A 85 5.90 -5.85 -5.66
N VAL A 86 4.75 -6.06 -5.01
CA VAL A 86 3.67 -5.09 -4.87
C VAL A 86 3.57 -4.72 -3.39
N VAL A 87 3.65 -3.43 -3.09
CA VAL A 87 3.43 -2.89 -1.74
C VAL A 87 2.13 -2.09 -1.77
N GLU A 88 1.21 -2.38 -0.86
CA GLU A 88 -0.07 -1.69 -0.78
C GLU A 88 -0.38 -1.19 0.63
N GLY A 89 -1.01 -0.02 0.72
CA GLY A 89 -1.41 0.58 2.00
C GLY A 89 -1.47 2.09 1.94
N CYS A 90 -2.11 2.71 2.93
CA CYS A 90 -2.08 4.16 3.11
C CYS A 90 -0.66 4.55 3.52
N GLY A 91 -0.01 5.45 2.77
CA GLY A 91 1.39 5.77 3.01
C GLY A 91 2.37 4.90 2.25
N ALA A 92 1.89 4.06 1.32
CA ALA A 92 2.76 3.36 0.39
C ALA A 92 3.42 4.34 -0.61
N LEU A 93 2.73 5.43 -0.98
CA LEU A 93 3.24 6.46 -1.87
C LEU A 93 3.64 7.73 -1.12
N SER A 94 4.87 8.16 -1.36
CA SER A 94 5.42 9.46 -1.02
C SER A 94 6.53 9.79 -2.02
N PRO A 95 7.07 11.03 -2.05
CA PRO A 95 8.19 11.36 -2.93
C PRO A 95 9.39 10.44 -2.70
N ALA A 96 9.66 10.08 -1.44
CA ALA A 96 10.76 9.19 -1.08
C ALA A 96 10.51 7.76 -1.58
N SER A 97 9.34 7.16 -1.28
CA SER A 97 9.05 5.79 -1.72
C SER A 97 8.92 5.69 -3.24
N ARG A 98 8.32 6.68 -3.90
CA ARG A 98 8.18 6.72 -5.36
C ARG A 98 9.55 6.71 -6.04
N SER A 99 10.54 7.45 -5.54
CA SER A 99 11.88 7.47 -6.14
C SER A 99 12.60 6.12 -6.17
N LEU A 100 12.13 5.15 -5.38
CA LEU A 100 12.68 3.80 -5.27
C LEU A 100 11.88 2.75 -6.06
N ALA A 101 10.72 3.11 -6.60
CA ALA A 101 9.79 2.19 -7.25
C ALA A 101 9.81 2.31 -8.78
N ASP A 102 9.46 1.22 -9.45
CA ASP A 102 9.29 1.22 -10.91
C ASP A 102 7.98 1.88 -11.32
N HIS A 103 6.93 1.74 -10.48
CA HIS A 103 5.59 2.24 -10.75
C HIS A 103 4.83 2.58 -9.47
N GLY A 104 4.08 3.67 -9.47
CA GLY A 104 3.20 4.12 -8.40
C GLY A 104 1.76 4.27 -8.88
N VAL A 105 0.81 3.68 -8.15
CA VAL A 105 -0.61 3.70 -8.48
C VAL A 105 -1.40 4.30 -7.33
N TRP A 106 -2.26 5.28 -7.63
CA TRP A 106 -3.24 5.81 -6.69
C TRP A 106 -4.64 5.29 -7.01
N ILE A 107 -5.28 4.68 -6.03
CA ILE A 107 -6.64 4.14 -6.13
C ILE A 107 -7.61 5.18 -5.60
N GLU A 108 -8.33 5.82 -6.52
CA GLU A 108 -9.27 6.90 -6.27
C GLU A 108 -10.69 6.36 -6.07
N LEU A 109 -11.37 6.87 -5.03
CA LEU A 109 -12.78 6.59 -4.78
C LEU A 109 -13.42 7.75 -4.02
N ASP A 110 -14.62 8.14 -4.44
CA ASP A 110 -15.39 9.21 -3.83
C ASP A 110 -15.55 9.07 -2.31
N ASP A 111 -15.27 10.18 -1.62
CA ASP A 111 -15.15 10.29 -0.17
C ASP A 111 -16.38 9.80 0.60
N ALA A 112 -17.58 10.06 0.08
CA ALA A 112 -18.84 9.70 0.75
C ALA A 112 -18.98 8.17 0.93
N ALA A 113 -18.45 7.37 0.00
CA ALA A 113 -18.58 5.91 0.04
C ALA A 113 -17.47 5.22 0.86
N ARG A 114 -16.37 5.92 1.18
CA ARG A 114 -15.18 5.30 1.78
C ARG A 114 -15.43 4.81 3.21
N ARG A 115 -16.07 5.63 4.04
CA ARG A 115 -16.35 5.28 5.45
C ARG A 115 -17.26 4.07 5.57
N GLU A 116 -18.38 4.09 4.86
CA GLU A 116 -19.35 2.99 4.89
C GLU A 116 -18.72 1.67 4.44
N ARG A 117 -17.92 1.69 3.36
CA ARG A 117 -17.20 0.50 2.86
C ARG A 117 -16.15 0.00 3.85
N ALA A 118 -15.36 0.90 4.44
CA ALA A 118 -14.32 0.52 5.38
C ALA A 118 -14.92 -0.06 6.67
N VAL A 119 -15.98 0.55 7.21
CA VAL A 119 -16.71 0.04 8.37
C VAL A 119 -17.40 -1.30 8.06
N ALA A 120 -18.02 -1.45 6.89
CA ALA A 120 -18.63 -2.71 6.50
C ALA A 120 -17.61 -3.86 6.37
N ARG A 121 -16.35 -3.54 6.02
CA ARG A 121 -15.24 -4.50 5.90
C ARG A 121 -14.62 -4.86 7.24
N ASP A 122 -14.24 -3.85 8.02
CA ASP A 122 -13.37 -4.00 9.20
C ASP A 122 -14.13 -3.93 10.54
N GLY A 123 -15.42 -3.63 10.48
CA GLY A 123 -16.35 -3.68 11.60
C GLY A 123 -16.21 -2.53 12.61
N GLU A 124 -16.84 -2.75 13.76
CA GLU A 124 -17.00 -1.74 14.82
C GLU A 124 -15.66 -1.27 15.41
N SER A 125 -14.67 -2.15 15.49
CA SER A 125 -13.34 -1.80 16.00
C SER A 125 -12.67 -0.73 15.14
N PHE A 126 -12.80 -0.83 13.81
CA PHE A 126 -12.30 0.19 12.89
C PHE A 126 -13.17 1.45 12.91
N ALA A 127 -14.50 1.31 13.04
CA ALA A 127 -15.42 2.44 13.13
C ALA A 127 -15.07 3.41 14.29
N ARG A 128 -14.65 2.85 15.44
CA ARG A 128 -14.21 3.64 16.61
C ARG A 128 -12.95 4.44 16.37
N GLU A 129 -12.06 3.95 15.51
CA GLU A 129 -10.74 4.54 15.25
C GLU A 129 -10.73 5.35 13.93
N TRP A 130 -11.88 5.44 13.25
CA TRP A 130 -12.02 6.11 11.96
C TRP A 130 -11.44 7.52 11.94
N GLU A 131 -11.83 8.37 12.90
CA GLU A 131 -11.38 9.77 12.94
C GLU A 131 -9.87 9.87 13.21
N ARG A 132 -9.34 8.98 14.05
CA ARG A 132 -7.90 8.91 14.36
C ARG A 132 -7.08 8.50 13.15
N TRP A 133 -7.57 7.51 12.39
CA TRP A 133 -6.92 7.08 11.16
C TRP A 133 -7.04 8.12 10.04
N ALA A 134 -8.23 8.66 9.81
CA ALA A 134 -8.49 9.66 8.78
C ALA A 134 -7.61 10.91 8.94
N ARG A 135 -7.35 11.34 10.18
CA ARG A 135 -6.41 12.45 10.48
C ARG A 135 -4.98 12.17 10.01
N GLN A 136 -4.52 10.92 10.11
CA GLN A 136 -3.19 10.55 9.62
C GLN A 136 -3.16 10.48 8.09
N GLU A 137 -4.21 9.96 7.45
CA GLU A 137 -4.32 9.99 5.99
C GLU A 137 -4.26 11.43 5.46
N GLU A 138 -4.96 12.36 6.13
CA GLU A 138 -4.93 13.77 5.76
C GLU A 138 -3.57 14.43 6.00
N TRP A 139 -2.90 14.08 7.10
CA TRP A 139 -1.55 14.55 7.37
C TRP A 139 -0.57 14.06 6.30
N HIS A 140 -0.61 12.76 6.00
CA HIS A 140 0.17 12.14 4.94
C HIS A 140 -0.08 12.81 3.58
N ALA A 141 -1.35 13.00 3.23
CA ALA A 141 -1.73 13.65 1.98
C ALA A 141 -1.19 15.07 1.85
N ARG A 142 -1.26 15.87 2.93
CA ARG A 142 -0.73 17.24 2.95
C ARG A 142 0.80 17.28 2.83
N LEU A 143 1.49 16.34 3.44
CA LEU A 143 2.96 16.33 3.49
C LEU A 143 3.57 15.75 2.20
N HIS A 144 2.93 14.75 1.61
CA HIS A 144 3.54 13.92 0.57
C HIS A 144 2.85 13.98 -0.78
N ASP A 145 1.64 14.51 -0.89
CA ASP A 145 0.82 14.48 -2.11
C ASP A 145 0.91 13.10 -2.84
N PRO A 146 0.49 12.00 -2.19
CA PRO A 146 0.65 10.65 -2.72
C PRO A 146 -0.06 10.47 -4.06
N ARG A 147 -1.16 11.20 -4.27
CA ARG A 147 -1.88 11.24 -5.55
C ARG A 147 -1.05 11.91 -6.64
N GLY A 148 -0.41 13.05 -6.35
CA GLY A 148 0.50 13.72 -7.29
C GLY A 148 1.80 12.95 -7.56
N CYS A 149 2.20 12.05 -6.65
CA CYS A 149 3.35 11.16 -6.85
C CYS A 149 3.06 9.94 -7.73
N ALA A 150 1.80 9.63 -8.02
CA ALA A 150 1.43 8.44 -8.77
C ALA A 150 1.66 8.61 -10.28
N ASP A 151 2.09 7.52 -10.93
CA ASP A 151 2.17 7.44 -12.40
C ASP A 151 0.79 7.16 -13.01
N GLU A 152 -0.05 6.44 -12.27
CA GLU A 152 -1.39 6.04 -12.69
C GLU A 152 -2.43 6.32 -11.60
N ILE A 153 -3.58 6.84 -12.03
CA ILE A 153 -4.77 7.01 -11.18
C ILE A 153 -5.86 6.05 -11.66
N VAL A 154 -6.26 5.14 -10.79
CA VAL A 154 -7.30 4.15 -11.08
C VAL A 154 -8.57 4.51 -10.32
N PHE A 155 -9.66 4.69 -11.08
CA PHE A 155 -10.98 4.98 -10.52
C PHE A 155 -11.78 3.71 -10.27
N GLY A 156 -12.19 3.51 -9.03
CA GLY A 156 -12.96 2.34 -8.63
C GLY A 156 -12.11 1.07 -8.57
N ALA A 157 -12.57 0.09 -7.78
CA ALA A 157 -11.83 -1.13 -7.49
C ALA A 157 -11.81 -2.16 -8.65
N ARG A 158 -11.95 -1.73 -9.91
CA ARG A 158 -11.92 -2.64 -11.06
C ARG A 158 -10.50 -3.19 -11.21
N PRO A 159 -10.30 -4.51 -11.28
CA PRO A 159 -8.98 -5.08 -11.48
C PRO A 159 -8.30 -4.51 -12.74
N PRO A 160 -6.96 -4.40 -12.77
CA PRO A 160 -6.27 -3.90 -13.95
C PRO A 160 -6.43 -4.88 -15.12
N GLU A 161 -6.83 -4.37 -16.29
CA GLU A 161 -6.82 -5.10 -17.56
C GLU A 161 -5.36 -5.19 -18.06
N LEU A 162 -4.93 -6.37 -18.52
CA LEU A 162 -3.64 -6.48 -19.22
C LEU A 162 -3.87 -6.07 -20.66
N ASP A 163 -3.11 -5.10 -21.15
CA ASP A 163 -3.06 -4.84 -22.58
C ASP A 163 -2.36 -6.04 -23.24
N SER A 164 -3.10 -6.85 -23.99
CA SER A 164 -2.58 -7.99 -24.75
C SER A 164 -1.96 -7.54 -26.07
N SER A 165 -1.19 -6.45 -26.05
CA SER A 165 -0.65 -5.80 -27.24
C SER A 165 0.86 -5.60 -27.12
N SER A 166 1.63 -6.68 -27.20
CA SER A 166 3.04 -6.65 -27.61
C SER A 166 3.49 -8.04 -28.06
N SER A 167 2.78 -8.57 -29.06
CA SER A 167 3.29 -9.64 -29.92
C SER A 167 2.97 -9.23 -31.36
N GLU A 168 4.00 -9.23 -32.21
CA GLU A 168 3.99 -9.09 -33.66
C GLU A 168 3.92 -7.66 -34.24
N GLN A 169 5.09 -7.00 -34.19
CA GLN A 169 5.59 -6.28 -35.36
C GLN A 169 7.13 -6.33 -35.43
N ARG A 170 7.66 -7.49 -35.87
CA ARG A 170 8.72 -7.64 -36.88
C ARG A 170 9.12 -9.10 -37.06
#